data_AF-A0A2N0NCN4-F1
#
_entry.id   AF-A0A2N0NCN4-F1
#
_cell.length_a   1.000
_cell.length_b   1.000
_cell.length_c   1.000
_cell.angle_alpha   90.00
_cell.angle_beta   90.00
_cell.angle_gamma   90.00
#
_symmetry.space_group_name_H-M   'P 1'
#
loop_
_entity.id
_entity.type
_entity.pdbx_description
1 polymer ?
#
loop_
_entity_poly.entity_id
_entity_poly.type
_entity_poly.pdbx_seq_one_letter_code
_entity_poly.pdbx_strand_id
1 'polypeptide(L)'
;MAYAWTAIDSDGFILESHYNTISSIFPSALRSEVFALLHGLDSLPRNSKITVATDCAQLLSLWSLYNLDVTLIKVPAHADDPLNNHVDALAKAAHTDSHLSFRSTSELLRYF
;
A
#
# COMPACT_ATOMS: atom_id res chain seq x y z
N MET A 1 10.65 3.07 4.40
CA MET A 1 9.18 2.86 4.48
C MET A 1 8.71 2.26 3.17
N ALA A 2 7.56 1.58 3.15
CA ALA A 2 6.99 1.02 1.94
C ALA A 2 5.48 1.16 1.99
N TYR A 3 4.87 1.14 0.82
CA TYR A 3 3.43 1.01 0.67
C TYR A 3 3.14 -0.26 -0.11
N ALA A 4 1.95 -0.81 0.12
CA ALA A 4 1.40 -1.87 -0.70
C ALA A 4 -0.11 -1.71 -0.76
N TRP A 5 -0.71 -2.18 -1.85
CA TRP A 5 -2.16 -2.26 -2.01
C TRP A 5 -2.49 -3.47 -2.86
N THR A 6 -3.70 -3.99 -2.67
CA THR A 6 -4.27 -5.08 -3.46
C THR A 6 -5.71 -4.72 -3.81
N ALA A 7 -6.06 -4.86 -5.08
CA ALA A 7 -7.41 -4.78 -5.58
C ALA A 7 -7.99 -6.19 -5.75
N ILE A 8 -9.25 -6.34 -5.36
CA ILE A 8 -10.01 -7.59 -5.48
C ILE A 8 -11.33 -7.34 -6.21
N ASP A 9 -11.90 -8.38 -6.82
CA ASP A 9 -13.28 -8.34 -7.33
C ASP A 9 -14.32 -8.66 -6.25
N SER A 10 -15.59 -8.70 -6.65
CA SER A 10 -16.71 -9.01 -5.76
C SER A 10 -16.71 -10.45 -5.23
N ASP A 11 -16.06 -11.37 -5.95
CA ASP A 11 -15.92 -12.78 -5.55
C ASP A 11 -14.69 -12.98 -4.64
N GLY A 12 -13.89 -11.93 -4.42
CA GLY A 12 -12.70 -11.93 -3.57
C GLY A 12 -11.42 -12.35 -4.28
N PHE A 13 -11.42 -12.47 -5.61
CA PHE A 13 -10.20 -12.77 -6.37
C PHE A 13 -9.33 -11.52 -6.52
N ILE A 14 -8.02 -11.70 -6.40
CA ILE A 14 -7.04 -10.63 -6.60
C ILE A 14 -7.02 -10.25 -8.10
N LEU A 15 -7.33 -8.99 -8.39
CA LEU A 15 -7.26 -8.41 -9.71
C LEU A 15 -5.87 -7.85 -9.99
N GLU A 16 -5.34 -7.08 -9.04
CA GLU A 16 -4.05 -6.42 -9.15
C GLU A 16 -3.47 -6.18 -7.75
N SER A 17 -2.15 -6.16 -7.66
CA SER A 17 -1.44 -5.84 -6.42
C SER A 17 -0.15 -5.13 -6.74
N HIS A 18 0.23 -4.15 -5.93
CA HIS A 18 1.50 -3.45 -6.09
C HIS A 18 2.12 -3.12 -4.75
N TYR A 19 3.45 -3.06 -4.72
CA TYR A 19 4.21 -2.58 -3.59
C TYR A 19 5.43 -1.81 -4.06
N ASN A 20 5.84 -0.82 -3.27
CA ASN A 20 7.10 -0.14 -3.51
C ASN A 20 7.62 0.51 -2.23
N THR A 21 8.91 0.87 -2.26
CA THR A 21 9.53 1.63 -1.19
C THR A 21 9.31 3.13 -1.37
N ILE A 22 9.18 3.82 -0.23
CA ILE A 22 9.10 5.27 -0.17
C ILE A 22 10.39 5.79 0.44
N SER A 23 10.95 6.83 -0.20
CA SER A 23 12.09 7.57 0.33
C SER A 23 11.89 7.95 1.80
N SER A 24 12.91 7.65 2.62
CA SER A 24 12.89 7.73 4.09
C SER A 24 12.98 9.13 4.66
N ILE A 25 13.05 10.17 3.83
CA ILE A 25 13.33 11.56 4.26
C ILE A 25 12.28 12.11 5.24
N PHE A 26 11.04 11.60 5.21
CA PHE A 26 10.01 11.86 6.23
C PHE A 26 9.18 10.59 6.47
N PRO A 27 9.49 9.78 7.51
CA PRO A 27 8.77 8.54 7.75
C PRO A 27 7.49 8.78 8.55
N SER A 28 6.33 8.44 7.99
CA SER A 28 5.06 8.27 8.73
C SER A 28 4.22 7.13 8.15
N ALA A 29 3.59 6.33 9.01
CA ALA A 29 2.68 5.26 8.60
C ALA A 29 1.58 5.82 7.69
N LEU A 30 0.99 6.97 8.06
CA LEU A 30 0.01 7.70 7.25
C LEU A 30 0.49 7.98 5.82
N ARG A 31 1.77 8.32 5.61
CA ARG A 31 2.30 8.56 4.26
C ARG A 31 2.31 7.28 3.43
N SER A 32 2.62 6.13 4.04
CA SER A 32 2.60 4.85 3.32
C SER A 32 1.18 4.49 2.89
N GLU A 33 0.20 4.72 3.76
CA GLU A 33 -1.22 4.51 3.50
C GLU A 33 -1.76 5.44 2.40
N VAL A 34 -1.38 6.73 2.43
CA VAL A 34 -1.77 7.69 1.39
C VAL A 34 -1.16 7.31 0.03
N PHE A 35 0.10 6.87 -0.01
CA PHE A 35 0.72 6.41 -1.26
C PHE A 35 0.10 5.12 -1.78
N ALA A 36 -0.19 4.16 -0.89
CA ALA A 36 -0.92 2.94 -1.25
C ALA A 36 -2.25 3.28 -1.93
N LEU A 37 -3.02 4.18 -1.32
CA LEU A 37 -4.29 4.62 -1.87
C LEU A 37 -4.13 5.32 -3.22
N LEU A 38 -3.28 6.34 -3.32
CA LEU A 38 -3.11 7.10 -4.58
C LEU A 38 -2.69 6.20 -5.74
N HIS A 39 -1.70 5.33 -5.53
CA HIS A 39 -1.26 4.41 -6.57
C HIS A 39 -2.30 3.33 -6.89
N GLY A 40 -3.05 2.86 -5.89
CA GLY A 40 -4.16 1.93 -6.12
C GLY A 40 -5.29 2.54 -6.94
N LEU A 41 -5.61 3.82 -6.71
CA LEU A 41 -6.61 4.54 -7.51
C LEU A 41 -6.17 4.74 -8.96
N ASP A 42 -4.90 5.06 -9.19
CA ASP A 42 -4.35 5.28 -10.54
C ASP A 42 -4.30 4.00 -11.39
N SER A 43 -4.17 2.82 -10.76
CA SER A 43 -4.21 1.52 -11.44
C SER A 43 -5.61 1.10 -11.89
N LEU A 44 -6.67 1.69 -11.33
CA LEU A 44 -8.05 1.27 -11.62
C LEU A 44 -8.68 2.07 -12.78
N PRO A 45 -9.60 1.46 -13.55
CA PRO A 45 -10.31 2.16 -14.61
C PRO A 45 -11.08 3.37 -14.08
N ARG A 46 -11.08 4.48 -14.83
CA ARG A 46 -11.82 5.70 -14.48
C ARG A 46 -13.32 5.42 -14.33
N ASN A 47 -13.97 6.13 -13.40
CA ASN A 47 -15.39 6.01 -13.07
C ASN A 47 -15.80 4.64 -12.47
N SER A 48 -14.84 3.87 -11.95
CA SER A 48 -15.15 2.67 -11.19
C SER A 48 -15.70 3.02 -9.81
N LYS A 49 -16.73 2.31 -9.36
CA LYS A 49 -17.17 2.37 -7.96
C LYS A 49 -16.26 1.48 -7.13
N ILE A 50 -15.48 2.10 -6.25
CA ILE A 50 -14.45 1.43 -5.46
C ILE A 50 -14.79 1.48 -3.97
N THR A 51 -14.43 0.40 -3.29
CA THR A 51 -14.44 0.33 -1.82
C THR A 51 -13.01 0.09 -1.38
N VAL A 52 -12.50 0.94 -0.49
CA VAL A 52 -11.14 0.82 0.02
C VAL A 52 -11.21 0.35 1.45
N ALA A 53 -10.53 -0.76 1.71
CA ALA A 53 -10.37 -1.29 3.05
C ALA A 53 -8.99 -0.83 3.58
N THR A 54 -8.97 -0.14 4.72
CA THR A 54 -7.71 0.33 5.35
C THR A 54 -7.78 0.13 6.85
N ASP A 55 -6.65 -0.14 7.48
CA ASP A 55 -6.54 -0.18 8.92
C ASP A 55 -6.10 1.17 9.53
N CYS A 56 -5.84 2.20 8.72
CA CYS A 56 -5.37 3.49 9.16
C CYS A 56 -6.53 4.43 9.55
N ALA A 57 -6.76 4.59 10.87
CA ALA A 57 -7.80 5.49 11.36
C ALA A 57 -7.58 6.96 10.97
N GLN A 58 -6.32 7.41 10.86
CA GLN A 58 -5.98 8.77 10.46
C GLN A 58 -6.37 9.05 9.00
N LEU A 59 -6.22 8.06 8.11
CA LEU A 59 -6.63 8.18 6.71
C LEU A 59 -8.16 8.33 6.61
N LEU A 60 -8.92 7.58 7.40
CA LEU A 60 -10.38 7.71 7.47
C LEU A 60 -10.81 9.12 7.91
N SER A 61 -10.18 9.66 8.94
CA SER A 61 -10.47 11.02 9.43
C SER A 61 -10.15 12.09 8.38
N LEU A 62 -9.01 11.95 7.68
CA LEU A 62 -8.62 12.85 6.61
C LEU A 62 -9.64 12.80 5.47
N TRP A 63 -10.03 11.61 5.05
CA TRP A 63 -10.95 11.42 3.92
C TRP A 63 -12.34 12.00 4.19
N SER A 64 -12.86 11.79 5.39
CA SER A 64 -14.15 12.36 5.82
C SER A 64 -14.15 13.89 5.81
N LEU A 65 -12.99 14.52 6.01
CA LEU A 65 -12.84 15.99 5.97
C LEU A 65 -12.95 16.55 4.54
N TYR A 66 -12.58 15.75 3.53
CA TYR A 66 -12.50 16.18 2.12
C TYR A 66 -13.73 15.77 1.28
N ASN A 67 -14.77 15.16 1.86
CA ASN A 67 -16.04 14.83 1.20
C ASN A 67 -15.89 14.04 -0.13
N LEU A 68 -14.92 13.13 -0.22
CA LEU A 68 -14.67 12.33 -1.41
C LEU A 68 -15.69 11.18 -1.53
N ASP A 69 -16.21 10.94 -2.75
CA ASP A 69 -17.19 9.88 -3.05
C ASP A 69 -16.51 8.50 -3.25
N VAL A 70 -15.87 8.01 -2.19
CA VAL A 70 -15.27 6.68 -2.13
C VAL A 70 -15.67 6.03 -0.82
N THR A 71 -16.11 4.78 -0.85
CA THR A 71 -16.49 4.04 0.36
C THR A 71 -15.23 3.54 1.06
N LEU A 72 -14.92 4.06 2.24
CA LEU A 72 -13.83 3.55 3.08
C LEU A 72 -14.38 2.62 4.17
N ILE A 73 -13.74 1.46 4.34
CA ILE A 73 -14.07 0.50 5.39
C ILE A 73 -12.85 0.33 6.29
N LYS A 74 -13.05 0.49 7.61
CA LYS A 74 -12.02 0.16 8.60
C LYS A 74 -11.91 -1.35 8.74
N VAL A 75 -10.75 -1.91 8.44
CA VAL A 75 -10.42 -3.29 8.79
C VAL A 75 -9.69 -3.28 10.14
N PRO A 76 -9.96 -4.19 11.08
CA PRO A 76 -9.21 -4.26 12.33
C PRO A 76 -7.73 -4.55 12.04
N ALA A 77 -6.83 -3.77 12.63
CA ALA A 77 -5.40 -4.07 12.55
C ALA A 77 -5.14 -5.38 13.30
N HIS A 78 -4.38 -6.29 12.70
CA HIS A 78 -3.92 -7.54 13.33
C HIS A 78 -5.01 -8.57 13.68
N ALA A 79 -6.17 -8.56 13.02
CA ALA A 79 -7.26 -9.52 13.30
C ALA A 79 -7.23 -10.79 12.44
N ASP A 80 -6.05 -11.27 12.02
CA ASP A 80 -5.91 -12.40 11.09
C ASP A 80 -6.75 -12.28 9.80
N ASP A 81 -7.08 -11.05 9.39
CA ASP A 81 -7.76 -10.80 8.11
C ASP A 81 -6.82 -11.22 6.96
N PRO A 82 -7.21 -12.19 6.10
CA PRO A 82 -6.32 -12.74 5.08
C PRO A 82 -5.81 -11.69 4.08
N LEU A 83 -6.62 -10.67 3.77
CA LEU A 83 -6.26 -9.63 2.80
C LEU A 83 -5.32 -8.61 3.43
N ASN A 84 -5.57 -8.21 4.67
CA ASN A 84 -4.66 -7.35 5.41
C ASN A 84 -3.30 -8.02 5.60
N ASN A 85 -3.29 -9.31 5.93
CA ASN A 85 -2.06 -10.11 6.02
C ASN A 85 -1.30 -10.20 4.70
N HIS A 86 -2.02 -10.31 3.58
CA HIS A 86 -1.42 -10.31 2.25
C HIS A 86 -0.76 -8.95 1.93
N VAL A 87 -1.45 -7.83 2.17
CA VAL A 87 -0.91 -6.48 1.94
C VAL A 87 0.30 -6.21 2.85
N ASP A 88 0.25 -6.65 4.11
CA ASP A 88 1.39 -6.58 5.03
C ASP A 88 2.60 -7.37 4.51
N ALA A 89 2.38 -8.55 3.93
CA ALA A 89 3.45 -9.35 3.34
C ALA A 89 4.07 -8.64 2.12
N LEU A 90 3.25 -8.01 1.28
CA LEU A 90 3.73 -7.20 0.14
C LEU A 90 4.57 -6.00 0.61
N ALA A 91 4.10 -5.28 1.63
CA ALA A 91 4.85 -4.15 2.18
C ALA A 91 6.21 -4.59 2.78
N LYS A 92 6.27 -5.76 3.41
CA LYS A 92 7.52 -6.36 3.91
C LYS A 92 8.45 -6.83 2.78
N ALA A 93 7.91 -7.38 1.70
CA ALA A 93 8.67 -7.76 0.52
C ALA A 93 9.37 -6.55 -0.10
N ALA A 94 8.68 -5.41 -0.19
CA ALA A 94 9.24 -4.14 -0.67
C ALA A 94 10.54 -3.74 0.06
N HIS A 95 10.56 -3.86 1.39
CA HIS A 95 11.77 -3.56 2.17
C HIS A 95 12.90 -4.53 1.85
N THR A 96 12.59 -5.82 1.73
CA THR A 96 13.58 -6.86 1.45
C THR A 96 14.21 -6.68 0.07
N ASP A 97 13.39 -6.47 -0.96
CA ASP A 97 13.85 -6.28 -2.35
C ASP A 97 14.71 -5.03 -2.51
N SER A 98 14.31 -3.93 -1.87
CA SER A 98 15.12 -2.70 -1.88
C SER A 98 16.49 -2.90 -1.23
N HIS A 99 16.55 -3.68 -0.14
CA HIS A 99 17.80 -3.98 0.54
C HIS A 99 18.70 -4.89 -0.32
N LEU A 100 18.14 -5.87 -1.02
CA LEU A 100 18.86 -6.72 -1.96
C LEU A 100 19.41 -5.91 -3.15
N SER A 101 18.60 -5.02 -3.71
CA SER A 101 19.01 -4.11 -4.79
C SER A 101 20.15 -3.18 -4.35
N PHE A 102 20.06 -2.59 -3.15
CA PHE A 102 21.12 -1.76 -2.61
C PHE A 102 22.41 -2.53 -2.33
N ARG A 103 22.31 -3.78 -1.83
CA ARG A 103 23.48 -4.64 -1.60
C ARG A 103 24.17 -5.02 -2.91
N SER A 104 23.39 -5.41 -3.92
CA SER A 104 23.91 -5.75 -5.25
C SER A 104 24.61 -4.56 -5.92
N THR A 105 23.99 -3.38 -5.90
CA THR A 105 24.60 -2.15 -6.44
C THR A 105 25.87 -1.73 -5.68
N SER A 106 25.88 -1.88 -4.36
CA SER A 106 27.07 -1.64 -3.53
C SER A 106 28.20 -2.64 -3.82
N GLU A 107 27.88 -3.91 -4.08
CA GLU A 107 28.86 -4.92 -4.49
C GLU A 107 29.44 -4.62 -5.88
N LEU A 108 28.62 -4.17 -6.83
CA LEU A 108 29.09 -3.75 -8.16
C LEU A 108 30.00 -2.51 -8.10
N LEU A 109 29.65 -1.51 -7.27
CA LEU A 109 30.46 -0.30 -7.10
C LEU A 109 31.79 -0.54 -6.38
N ARG A 110 31.95 -1.64 -5.63
CA ARG A 110 33.24 -2.02 -5.01
C ARG A 110 34.30 -2.45 -6.02
N TYR A 111 33.92 -2.72 -7.27
CA TYR A 111 34.83 -3.14 -8.33
C TYR A 111 35.23 -2.00 -9.30
N PHE A 112 34.85 -0.75 -9.00
CA PHE A 112 35.25 0.47 -9.71
C PHE A 112 36.00 1.42 -8.76
#